data_AF-A0A9E1KA70-F1
#
_entry.id   AF-A0A9E1KA70-F1
#
_cell.length_a   1.000
_cell.length_b   1.000
_cell.length_c   1.000
_cell.angle_alpha   90.00
_cell.angle_beta   90.00
_cell.angle_gamma   90.00
#
_symmetry.space_group_name_H-M   'P 1'
#
loop_
_entity.id
_entity.type
_entity.pdbx_description
1 polymer ?
#
loop_
_entity_poly.entity_id
_entity_poly.type
_entity_poly.pdbx_seq_one_letter_code
_entity_poly.pdbx_strand_id
1 'polypeptide(L)' 'MEFEQKKFITGKSITWFIIAFIAMFFYYFFINWGLMEVQGLDFFYLWSSGAGPAASH' A
#
# COMPACT_ATOMS: atom_id res chain seq x y z
N MET A 1 -40.18 14.68 6.96
CA MET A 1 -39.27 13.54 7.24
C MET A 1 -37.89 14.13 7.40
N GLU A 2 -37.34 14.10 8.61
CA GLU A 2 -35.90 14.35 8.77
C GLU A 2 -35.16 13.20 8.09
N PHE A 3 -34.31 13.53 7.13
CA PHE A 3 -33.35 12.59 6.58
C PHE A 3 -32.23 12.45 7.62
N GLU A 4 -32.39 11.52 8.56
CA GLU A 4 -31.30 11.01 9.40
C GLU A 4 -30.12 10.65 8.48
N GLN A 5 -29.13 11.54 8.40
CA GLN A 5 -27.97 11.36 7.54
C GLN A 5 -27.09 10.28 8.17
N LYS A 6 -27.40 9.01 7.88
CA LYS A 6 -26.65 7.87 8.40
C LYS A 6 -25.18 8.04 8.03
N LYS A 7 -24.34 8.20 9.04
CA LYS A 7 -22.92 8.53 8.87
C LYS A 7 -22.26 7.45 8.00
N PHE A 8 -21.97 7.79 6.74
CA PHE A 8 -21.45 6.87 5.73
C PHE A 8 -20.11 6.26 6.15
N ILE A 9 -19.30 7.05 6.86
CA ILE A 9 -18.03 6.63 7.44
C ILE A 9 -18.26 6.33 8.93
N THR A 10 -18.23 5.04 9.26
CA THR A 10 -18.27 4.54 10.63
C THR A 10 -16.88 4.04 11.05
N GLY A 11 -16.60 3.96 12.35
CA GLY A 11 -15.33 3.37 12.81
C GLY A 11 -15.09 1.97 12.22
N LYS A 12 -16.15 1.17 12.12
CA LYS A 12 -16.13 -0.15 11.50
C LYS A 12 -15.71 -0.10 10.03
N SER A 13 -16.22 0.82 9.22
CA SER A 13 -15.83 0.92 7.81
C SER A 13 -14.39 1.38 7.64
N ILE A 14 -13.88 2.25 8.53
CA ILE A 14 -12.47 2.66 8.55
C ILE A 14 -11.57 1.45 8.87
N THR A 15 -11.93 0.65 9.88
CA THR A 15 -11.16 -0.56 10.22
C THR A 15 -11.07 -1.52 9.04
N TRP A 16 -12.19 -1.81 8.37
CA TRP A 16 -12.20 -2.67 7.19
C TRP A 16 -11.41 -2.09 6.03
N PHE A 17 -11.46 -0.78 5.83
CA PHE A 17 -10.66 -0.10 4.82
C PHE A 17 -9.15 -0.25 5.08
N ILE A 18 -8.70 -0.05 6.32
CA ILE A 18 -7.28 -0.21 6.68
C ILE A 18 -6.82 -1.65 6.47
N ILE A 19 -7.64 -2.64 6.87
CA ILE A 19 -7.33 -4.06 6.65
C ILE A 19 -7.19 -4.36 5.16
N ALA A 20 -8.16 -3.90 4.34
CA ALA A 20 -8.12 -4.08 2.89
C ALA A 20 -6.90 -3.39 2.26
N PHE A 21 -6.55 -2.20 2.73
CA PHE A 21 -5.39 -1.46 2.26
C PHE A 21 -4.08 -2.20 2.57
N ILE A 22 -3.91 -2.68 3.80
CA ILE A 22 -2.75 -3.47 4.21
C ILE A 22 -2.65 -4.77 3.40
N ALA A 23 -3.77 -5.49 3.22
CA ALA A 23 -3.80 -6.72 2.43
C ALA A 23 -3.43 -6.47 0.96
N MET A 24 -3.96 -5.41 0.36
CA MET A 24 -3.65 -5.00 -1.00
C MET A 24 -2.17 -4.62 -1.14
N PHE A 25 -1.63 -3.87 -0.19
CA PHE A 25 -0.21 -3.52 -0.17
C PHE A 25 0.67 -4.76 -0.16
N PHE A 26 0.42 -5.70 0.77
CA PHE A 26 1.19 -6.93 0.86
C PHE A 26 1.03 -7.81 -0.38
N TYR A 27 -0.17 -7.92 -0.94
CA TYR A 27 -0.42 -8.65 -2.17
C TYR A 27 0.51 -8.19 -3.30
N TYR A 28 0.55 -6.89 -3.58
CA TYR A 28 1.43 -6.36 -4.62
C TYR A 28 2.90 -6.45 -4.22
N PHE A 29 3.23 -6.20 -2.96
CA PHE A 29 4.61 -6.27 -2.47
C PHE A 29 5.22 -7.66 -2.65
N PHE A 30 4.56 -8.71 -2.17
CA PHE A 30 5.08 -10.07 -2.23
C PHE A 30 5.18 -10.61 -3.66
N ILE A 31 4.23 -10.26 -4.53
CA ILE A 31 4.29 -10.65 -5.95
C ILE A 31 5.48 -10.01 -6.65
N ASN A 32 5.65 -8.70 -6.50
CA ASN A 32 6.77 -8.01 -7.14
C ASN A 32 8.11 -8.46 -6.54
N TRP A 33 8.17 -8.76 -5.23
CA TRP A 33 9.35 -9.31 -4.60
C TRP A 33 9.71 -10.69 -5.17
N GLY A 34 8.77 -11.63 -5.19
CA GLY A 34 9.00 -12.95 -5.76
C GLY A 34 9.37 -12.90 -7.25
N LEU A 35 8.75 -11.99 -8.02
CA LEU A 35 9.07 -11.81 -9.42
C LEU A 35 10.51 -11.31 -9.62
N MET A 36 10.93 -10.31 -8.84
CA MET A 36 12.29 -9.76 -8.94
C MET A 36 13.34 -10.78 -8.47
N GLU A 37 13.06 -11.56 -7.42
CA GLU A 37 13.91 -12.65 -6.95
C GLU A 37 14.17 -13.67 -8.07
N VAL A 38 13.11 -14.13 -8.76
CA VAL A 38 13.23 -15.09 -9.88
C VAL A 38 13.97 -14.48 -11.09
N GLN A 39 13.91 -13.15 -11.25
CA GLN A 39 14.62 -12.42 -12.29
C GLN A 39 16.08 -12.09 -11.93
N GLY A 40 16.53 -12.43 -10.71
CA GLY A 40 17.87 -12.07 -10.21
C GLY A 40 18.06 -10.57 -9.99
N LEU A 41 16.96 -9.83 -9.86
CA LEU A 41 16.95 -8.39 -9.58
C LEU A 41 16.77 -8.17 -8.08
N ASP A 42 17.50 -7.21 -7.51
CA ASP A 42 17.31 -6.83 -6.11
C ASP A 42 16.02 -5.99 -5.97
N PHE A 43 15.04 -6.57 -5.29
CA PHE A 43 13.73 -5.94 -5.07
C PHE A 43 13.82 -4.59 -4.33
N PHE A 44 14.80 -4.43 -3.45
CA PHE A 44 15.02 -3.18 -2.73
C PHE A 44 16.06 -2.30 -3.42
N TYR A 45 16.50 -2.61 -4.63
CA TYR A 45 17.49 -1.81 -5.33
C TYR A 45 17.04 -0.36 -5.50
N LEU A 46 15.81 -0.10 -5.98
CA LEU A 46 15.28 1.27 -6.10
C LEU A 46 14.95 1.92 -4.75
N TRP A 47 14.62 1.13 -3.73
CA TRP A 47 14.34 1.63 -2.38
C TRP A 47 15.62 2.05 -1.65
N SER A 48 16.69 1.27 -1.82
CA SER A 48 18.01 1.54 -1.25
C SER A 48 18.80 2.57 -2.07
N SER A 49 18.70 2.55 -3.39
CA SER A 49 19.31 3.55 -4.29
C SER A 49 18.54 4.87 -4.37
N GLY A 50 17.24 4.86 -4.05
CA GLY A 50 16.35 6.04 -3.99
C GLY A 50 16.23 6.70 -2.60
N ALA A 51 16.88 6.15 -1.56
CA ALA A 51 17.32 6.92 -0.40
C ALA A 51 18.63 7.71 -0.67
N GLY A 52 19.06 7.73 -1.94
CA GLY A 52 19.95 8.73 -2.55
C GLY A 52 19.13 9.82 -3.27
N PRO A 53 19.73 10.97 -3.58
CA PRO A 53 19.11 12.29 -3.63
C PRO A 53 18.00 12.45 -4.70
N ALA A 54 16.76 12.11 -4.34
CA ALA A 54 15.56 12.73 -4.91
C ALA A 54 15.10 13.95 -4.08
N ALA A 55 16.02 14.56 -3.33
CA ALA A 55 15.86 15.85 -2.64
C ALA A 55 16.44 17.03 -3.44
N SER A 56 16.84 16.82 -4.70
CA SER A 56 17.34 17.91 -5.55
C SER A 56 17.24 17.55 -7.04
N HIS A 57 16.40 18.35 -7.74
CA HIS A 57 16.21 18.49 -9.19
C HIS A 57 15.10 17.67 -9.85
#